data_AF-A0A0D3ITX8-F1
#
_entry.id   AF-A0A0D3ITX8-F1
#
_cell.length_a   1.000
_cell.length_b   1.000
_cell.length_c   1.000
_cell.angle_alpha   90.00
_cell.angle_beta   90.00
_cell.angle_gamma   90.00
#
_symmetry.space_group_name_H-M   'P 1'
#
loop_
_entity.id
_entity.type
_entity.pdbx_description
1 polymer ?
#
loop_
_entity_poly.entity_id
_entity_poly.type
_entity_poly.pdbx_seq_one_letter_code
_entity_poly.pdbx_strand_id
1 'polypeptide(L)'
;MSKLNANIARQASFSFACLGEEAARLEEKRIYDLKKKNQELEKFKFVLDYKIKELKKQIEPREVEVVEMKEQIKQMDGELERAHKNSSALELTISAQKLKLEGMQREIRAQRTKIGECESSSDMMCRELYDCVQLIQDPKALKAAVNQMYQRHVATAVVTHAADTEVASEHARQRECLEKSVESLKRKLNKNMELHRADNQRMMQENVALINEINELRREIKALKATQVASGPRHKGGVGSDRSFGSRGMRGGLEDAFLDAASFRSDSREELPPL
;
A
#
# COMPACT_ATOMS: atom_id res chain seq x y z
N MET A 1 -103.97 25.46 -2.13
CA MET A 1 -102.68 25.21 -2.80
C MET A 1 -101.60 26.25 -2.43
N SER A 2 -101.81 27.56 -2.64
CA SER A 2 -100.78 28.60 -2.41
C SER A 2 -100.27 28.72 -0.97
N LYS A 3 -101.17 28.69 0.04
CA LYS A 3 -100.80 28.77 1.47
C LYS A 3 -100.01 27.55 1.96
N LEU A 4 -100.27 26.37 1.37
CA LEU A 4 -99.55 25.12 1.71
C LEU A 4 -98.12 25.15 1.16
N ASN A 5 -97.92 25.60 -0.09
CA ASN A 5 -96.60 25.74 -0.69
C ASN A 5 -95.73 26.79 0.02
N ALA A 6 -96.31 27.91 0.47
CA ALA A 6 -95.59 28.91 1.25
C ALA A 6 -95.16 28.38 2.62
N ASN A 7 -95.97 27.53 3.25
CA ASN A 7 -95.64 26.91 4.53
C ASN A 7 -94.55 25.84 4.36
N ILE A 8 -94.63 25.01 3.31
CA ILE A 8 -93.59 24.03 2.95
C ILE A 8 -92.26 24.74 2.62
N ALA A 9 -92.27 25.84 1.89
CA ALA A 9 -91.06 26.61 1.59
C ALA A 9 -90.44 27.22 2.86
N ARG A 10 -91.26 27.77 3.77
CA ARG A 10 -90.80 28.26 5.08
C ARG A 10 -90.24 27.14 5.95
N GLN A 11 -90.89 25.99 5.96
CA GLN A 11 -90.45 24.83 6.73
C GLN A 11 -89.16 24.21 6.16
N ALA A 12 -89.00 24.18 4.83
CA ALA A 12 -87.76 23.79 4.17
C ALA A 12 -86.62 24.78 4.45
N SER A 13 -86.87 26.10 4.40
CA SER A 13 -85.85 27.10 4.76
C SER A 13 -85.45 27.03 6.23
N PHE A 14 -86.39 26.78 7.13
CA PHE A 14 -86.12 26.59 8.56
C PHE A 14 -85.31 25.31 8.81
N SER A 15 -85.69 24.20 8.17
CA SER A 15 -84.96 22.94 8.27
C SER A 15 -83.54 23.03 7.69
N PHE A 16 -83.34 23.75 6.58
CA PHE A 16 -82.02 23.99 5.99
C PHE A 16 -81.14 24.88 6.88
N ALA A 17 -81.71 25.93 7.49
CA ALA A 17 -80.99 26.77 8.45
C ALA A 17 -80.59 25.98 9.71
N CYS A 18 -81.49 25.15 10.25
CA CYS A 18 -81.20 24.28 11.39
C CYS A 18 -80.09 23.27 11.07
N LEU A 19 -80.12 22.64 9.89
CA LEU A 19 -79.07 21.74 9.41
C LEU A 19 -77.72 22.46 9.23
N GLY A 20 -77.74 23.71 8.76
CA GLY A 20 -76.56 24.55 8.65
C GLY A 20 -75.93 24.88 10.01
N GLU A 21 -76.75 25.22 11.02
CA GLU A 21 -76.29 25.46 12.39
C GLU A 21 -75.74 24.18 13.04
N GLU A 22 -76.38 23.04 12.82
CA GLU A 22 -75.88 21.73 13.30
C GLU A 22 -74.54 21.36 12.65
N ALA A 23 -74.39 21.57 11.34
CA ALA A 23 -73.14 21.35 10.62
C ALA A 23 -72.02 22.28 11.10
N ALA A 24 -72.31 23.58 11.30
CA ALA A 24 -71.36 24.53 11.87
C ALA A 24 -70.91 24.11 13.27
N ARG A 25 -71.85 23.64 14.10
CA ARG A 25 -71.57 23.15 15.46
C ARG A 25 -70.73 21.88 15.48
N LEU A 26 -70.87 20.99 14.50
CA LEU A 26 -70.03 19.80 14.34
C LEU A 26 -68.61 20.18 13.91
N GLU A 27 -68.46 21.13 12.99
CA GLU A 27 -67.15 21.60 12.55
C GLU A 27 -66.42 22.37 13.67
N GLU A 28 -67.14 23.17 14.47
CA GLU A 28 -66.58 23.81 15.67
C GLU A 28 -66.07 22.81 16.70
N LYS A 29 -66.81 21.72 16.96
CA LYS A 29 -66.34 20.62 17.83
C LYS A 29 -65.09 19.95 17.27
N ARG A 30 -65.05 19.70 15.96
CA ARG A 30 -63.87 19.12 15.29
C ARG A 30 -62.65 20.03 15.40
N ILE A 31 -62.83 21.34 15.22
CA ILE A 31 -61.77 22.35 15.39
C ILE A 31 -61.28 22.36 16.84
N TYR A 32 -62.18 22.26 17.81
CA TYR A 32 -61.83 22.18 19.23
C TYR A 32 -60.98 20.93 19.54
N ASP A 33 -61.40 19.76 19.07
CA ASP A 33 -60.67 18.50 19.27
C ASP A 33 -59.30 18.53 18.59
N LEU A 34 -59.21 19.09 17.39
CA LEU A 34 -57.94 19.28 16.68
C LEU A 34 -57.01 20.26 17.42
N LYS A 35 -57.54 21.36 17.96
CA LYS A 35 -56.75 22.30 18.79
C LYS A 35 -56.21 21.62 20.04
N LYS A 36 -57.02 20.80 20.72
CA LYS A 36 -56.59 20.05 21.91
C LYS A 36 -55.48 19.04 21.56
N LYS A 37 -55.66 18.26 20.49
CA LYS A 37 -54.63 17.34 20.00
C LYS A 37 -53.35 18.07 19.60
N ASN A 38 -53.45 19.26 19.00
CA ASN A 38 -52.30 20.05 18.63
C ASN A 38 -51.51 20.53 19.87
N GLN A 39 -52.20 20.97 20.92
CA GLN A 39 -51.56 21.30 22.21
C GLN A 39 -50.87 20.09 22.86
N GLU A 40 -51.47 18.90 22.75
CA GLU A 40 -50.83 17.66 23.22
C GLU A 40 -49.57 17.33 22.41
N LEU A 41 -49.62 17.48 21.08
CA LEU A 41 -48.45 17.31 20.21
C LEU A 41 -47.33 18.30 20.51
N GLU A 42 -47.66 19.56 20.83
CA GLU A 42 -46.66 20.55 21.27
C GLU A 42 -45.95 20.09 22.55
N LYS A 43 -46.70 19.55 23.52
CA LYS A 43 -46.10 19.00 24.76
C LYS A 43 -45.19 17.81 24.45
N PHE A 44 -45.62 16.89 23.59
CA PHE A 44 -44.76 15.77 23.18
C PHE A 44 -43.51 16.25 22.46
N LYS A 45 -43.63 17.26 21.60
CA LYS A 45 -42.48 17.89 20.93
C LYS A 45 -41.49 18.44 21.95
N PHE A 46 -41.94 19.15 22.99
CA PHE A 46 -41.06 19.65 24.04
C PHE A 46 -40.30 18.54 24.78
N VAL A 47 -40.98 17.45 25.13
CA VAL A 47 -40.35 16.30 25.79
C VAL A 47 -39.31 15.64 24.88
N LEU A 48 -39.64 15.45 23.60
CA LEU A 48 -38.71 14.88 22.62
C LEU A 48 -37.50 15.79 22.37
N ASP A 49 -37.71 17.10 22.22
CA ASP A 49 -36.64 18.07 22.04
C ASP A 49 -35.69 18.09 23.25
N TYR A 50 -36.24 18.00 24.47
CA TYR A 50 -35.42 17.86 25.68
C TYR A 50 -34.61 16.56 25.66
N LYS A 51 -35.26 15.43 25.31
CA LYS A 51 -34.58 14.14 25.26
C LYS A 51 -33.49 14.09 24.19
N ILE A 52 -33.71 14.70 23.04
CA ILE A 52 -32.72 14.86 21.97
C ILE A 52 -31.53 15.69 22.46
N LYS A 53 -31.78 16.83 23.13
CA LYS A 53 -30.70 17.68 23.67
C LYS A 53 -29.87 16.94 24.72
N GLU A 54 -30.52 16.24 25.64
CA GLU A 54 -29.85 15.47 26.68
C GLU A 54 -28.98 14.35 26.09
N LEU A 55 -29.51 13.60 25.11
CA LEU A 55 -28.74 12.56 24.42
C LEU A 55 -27.56 13.14 23.62
N LYS A 56 -27.76 14.27 22.93
CA LYS A 56 -26.67 14.97 22.22
C LYS A 56 -25.55 15.38 23.17
N LYS A 57 -25.90 15.93 24.34
CA LYS A 57 -24.93 16.32 25.37
C LYS A 57 -24.09 15.14 25.89
N GLN A 58 -24.64 13.93 25.86
CA GLN A 58 -23.91 12.71 26.25
C GLN A 58 -23.07 12.13 25.10
N ILE A 59 -23.48 12.33 23.85
CA ILE A 59 -22.78 11.85 22.66
C ILE A 59 -21.54 12.69 22.36
N GLU A 60 -21.64 14.02 22.48
CA GLU A 60 -20.57 14.96 22.15
C GLU A 60 -19.22 14.67 22.86
N PRO A 61 -19.13 14.45 24.18
CA PRO A 61 -17.86 14.10 24.83
C PRO A 61 -17.28 12.77 24.34
N ARG A 62 -18.15 11.78 24.06
CA ARG A 62 -17.71 10.49 23.52
C ARG A 62 -17.14 10.61 22.11
N GLU A 63 -17.71 11.49 21.29
CA GLU A 63 -17.18 11.76 19.95
C GLU A 63 -15.81 12.40 20.01
N VAL A 64 -15.60 13.34 20.94
CA VAL A 64 -14.29 13.97 21.19
C VAL A 64 -13.27 12.93 21.65
N GLU A 65 -13.59 12.10 22.65
CA GLU A 65 -12.71 11.02 23.13
C GLU A 65 -12.34 10.05 22.01
N VAL A 66 -13.29 9.69 21.14
CA VAL A 66 -13.02 8.81 19.99
C VAL A 66 -12.07 9.47 19.00
N VAL A 67 -12.18 10.78 18.76
CA VAL A 67 -11.26 11.51 17.88
C VAL A 67 -9.86 11.57 18.50
N GLU A 68 -9.75 11.85 19.79
CA GLU A 68 -8.46 11.88 20.51
C GLU A 68 -7.77 10.51 20.49
N MET A 69 -8.51 9.44 20.80
CA MET A 69 -7.97 8.08 20.74
C MET A 69 -7.52 7.70 19.31
N LYS A 70 -8.27 8.11 18.27
CA LYS A 70 -7.86 7.89 16.88
C LYS A 70 -6.56 8.62 16.54
N GLU A 71 -6.39 9.84 17.03
CA GLU A 71 -5.17 10.61 16.79
C GLU A 71 -3.97 9.99 17.54
N GLN A 72 -4.18 9.51 18.77
CA GLN A 72 -3.15 8.76 19.51
C GLN A 72 -2.73 7.48 18.79
N ILE A 73 -3.69 6.70 18.28
CA ILE A 73 -3.41 5.49 17.49
C ILE A 73 -2.56 5.86 16.27
N LYS A 74 -2.94 6.91 15.54
CA LYS A 74 -2.20 7.37 14.36
C LYS A 74 -0.76 7.82 14.70
N GLN A 75 -0.56 8.47 15.83
CA GLN A 75 0.77 8.86 16.29
C GLN A 75 1.63 7.64 16.65
N MET A 76 1.03 6.69 17.38
CA MET A 76 1.68 5.42 17.72
C MET A 76 2.05 4.61 16.48
N ASP A 77 1.16 4.53 15.49
CA ASP A 77 1.44 3.86 14.21
C ASP A 77 2.64 4.51 13.50
N GLY A 78 2.70 5.84 13.49
CA GLY A 78 3.83 6.58 12.94
C GLY A 78 5.14 6.35 13.69
N GLU A 79 5.11 6.20 15.01
CA GLU A 79 6.27 5.81 15.81
C GLU A 79 6.72 4.38 15.52
N LEU A 80 5.77 3.46 15.40
CA LEU A 80 6.03 2.06 15.10
C LEU A 80 6.65 1.89 13.70
N GLU A 81 6.17 2.63 12.70
CA GLU A 81 6.79 2.67 11.37
C GLU A 81 8.23 3.20 11.41
N ARG A 82 8.50 4.28 12.15
CA ARG A 82 9.86 4.82 12.31
C ARG A 82 10.77 3.81 13.01
N ALA A 83 10.28 3.15 14.06
CA ALA A 83 11.02 2.11 14.76
C ALA A 83 11.35 0.93 13.85
N HIS A 84 10.41 0.46 13.02
CA HIS A 84 10.66 -0.59 12.05
C HIS A 84 11.69 -0.19 10.98
N LYS A 85 11.60 1.03 10.44
CA LYS A 85 12.60 1.55 9.49
C LYS A 85 14.00 1.59 10.12
N ASN A 86 14.09 2.10 11.35
CA ASN A 86 15.35 2.14 12.10
C ASN A 86 15.89 0.73 12.40
N SER A 87 15.03 -0.21 12.82
CA SER A 87 15.42 -1.60 13.08
C SER A 87 15.98 -2.25 11.81
N SER A 88 15.30 -2.09 10.68
CA SER A 88 15.77 -2.63 9.39
C SER A 88 17.12 -2.02 8.96
N ALA A 89 17.31 -0.72 9.14
CA ALA A 89 18.59 -0.07 8.87
C ALA A 89 19.73 -0.56 9.80
N LEU A 90 19.42 -0.79 11.09
CA LEU A 90 20.36 -1.36 12.04
C LEU A 90 20.72 -2.81 11.69
N GLU A 91 19.76 -3.64 11.26
CA GLU A 91 20.01 -5.01 10.79
C GLU A 91 20.94 -5.04 9.58
N LEU A 92 20.73 -4.15 8.60
CA LEU A 92 21.63 -4.00 7.46
C LEU A 92 23.03 -3.60 7.92
N THR A 93 23.15 -2.66 8.85
CA THR A 93 24.43 -2.21 9.41
C THR A 93 25.15 -3.36 10.13
N ILE A 94 24.43 -4.13 10.95
CA ILE A 94 24.96 -5.31 11.64
C ILE A 94 25.46 -6.34 10.63
N SER A 95 24.70 -6.60 9.57
CA SER A 95 25.10 -7.56 8.53
C SER A 95 26.38 -7.11 7.80
N ALA A 96 26.51 -5.83 7.46
CA ALA A 96 27.70 -5.27 6.84
C ALA A 96 28.92 -5.34 7.76
N GLN A 97 28.75 -5.03 9.05
CA GLN A 97 29.82 -5.13 10.05
C GLN A 97 30.27 -6.58 10.27
N LYS A 98 29.33 -7.54 10.30
CA LYS A 98 29.67 -8.98 10.38
C LYS A 98 30.50 -9.43 9.19
N LEU A 99 30.09 -9.07 7.97
CA LEU A 99 30.85 -9.39 6.75
C LEU A 99 32.26 -8.78 6.79
N LYS A 100 32.40 -7.53 7.26
CA LYS A 100 33.70 -6.88 7.44
C LYS A 100 34.58 -7.62 8.45
N LEU A 101 34.01 -8.03 9.59
CA LEU A 101 34.73 -8.81 10.60
C LEU A 101 35.21 -10.15 10.04
N GLU A 102 34.36 -10.87 9.30
CA GLU A 102 34.74 -12.12 8.65
C GLU A 102 35.85 -11.95 7.60
N GLY A 103 35.80 -10.85 6.83
CA GLY A 103 36.86 -10.47 5.88
C GLY A 103 38.19 -10.23 6.59
N MET A 104 38.20 -9.37 7.60
CA MET A 104 39.41 -9.08 8.39
C MET A 104 39.95 -10.32 9.11
N GLN A 105 39.09 -11.21 9.61
CA GLN A 105 39.52 -12.46 10.22
C GLN A 105 40.20 -13.39 9.20
N ARG A 106 39.71 -13.45 7.97
CA ARG A 106 40.35 -14.21 6.89
C ARG A 106 41.73 -13.63 6.54
N GLU A 107 41.84 -12.31 6.45
CA GLU A 107 43.12 -11.63 6.21
C GLU A 107 44.13 -11.89 7.33
N ILE A 108 43.70 -11.81 8.60
CA ILE A 108 44.56 -12.12 9.76
C ILE A 108 45.06 -13.56 9.68
N ARG A 109 44.20 -14.53 9.33
CA ARG A 109 44.62 -15.94 9.19
C ARG A 109 45.64 -16.10 8.05
N ALA A 110 45.39 -15.49 6.89
CA ALA A 110 46.29 -15.54 5.76
C ALA A 110 47.66 -14.92 6.09
N GLN A 111 47.67 -13.77 6.78
CA GLN A 111 48.90 -13.13 7.23
C GLN A 111 49.67 -13.99 8.24
N ARG A 112 48.97 -14.62 9.19
CA ARG A 112 49.61 -15.54 10.15
C ARG A 112 50.26 -16.73 9.46
N THR A 113 49.59 -17.35 8.50
CA THR A 113 50.17 -18.44 7.71
C THR A 113 51.40 -17.96 6.95
N LYS A 114 51.32 -16.80 6.29
CA LYS A 114 52.46 -16.22 5.56
C LYS A 114 53.65 -15.90 6.48
N ILE A 115 53.40 -15.39 7.68
CA ILE A 115 54.46 -15.17 8.68
C ILE A 115 55.09 -16.51 9.06
N GLY A 116 54.30 -17.54 9.37
CA GLY A 116 54.82 -18.87 9.72
C GLY A 116 55.62 -19.52 8.59
N GLU A 117 55.22 -19.33 7.32
CA GLU A 117 55.98 -19.78 6.16
C GLU A 117 57.33 -19.05 6.02
N CYS A 118 57.33 -17.71 6.16
CA CYS A 118 58.54 -16.90 6.15
C CYS A 118 59.50 -17.27 7.29
N GLU A 119 58.98 -17.46 8.50
CA GLU A 119 59.76 -17.90 9.67
C GLU A 119 60.35 -19.29 9.43
N SER A 120 59.55 -20.24 8.94
CA SER A 120 60.00 -21.60 8.63
C SER A 120 61.07 -21.63 7.54
N SER A 121 60.93 -20.81 6.51
CA SER A 121 61.93 -20.66 5.44
C SER A 121 63.22 -20.06 5.97
N SER A 122 63.12 -19.06 6.87
CA SER A 122 64.27 -18.43 7.51
C SER A 122 65.02 -19.42 8.39
N ASP A 123 64.29 -20.19 9.21
CA ASP A 123 64.83 -21.25 10.05
C ASP A 123 65.51 -22.35 9.22
N MET A 124 64.89 -22.77 8.12
CA MET A 124 65.45 -23.76 7.22
C MET A 124 66.75 -23.27 6.59
N MET A 125 66.78 -22.03 6.09
CA MET A 125 67.99 -21.42 5.55
C MET A 125 69.11 -21.34 6.60
N CYS A 126 68.80 -20.96 7.84
CA CYS A 126 69.75 -20.93 8.95
C CYS A 126 70.33 -22.31 9.26
N ARG A 127 69.50 -23.37 9.27
CA ARG A 127 69.97 -24.76 9.47
C ARG A 127 70.87 -25.23 8.33
N GLU A 128 70.46 -25.02 7.07
CA GLU A 128 71.25 -25.39 5.90
C GLU A 128 72.59 -24.63 5.84
N LEU A 129 72.61 -23.35 6.24
CA LEU A 129 73.84 -22.58 6.41
C LEU A 129 74.75 -23.19 7.48
N TYR A 130 74.20 -23.57 8.63
CA TYR A 130 74.97 -24.21 9.70
C TYR A 130 75.61 -25.51 9.20
N ASP A 131 74.86 -26.33 8.47
CA ASP A 131 75.35 -27.58 7.88
C ASP A 131 76.47 -27.33 6.85
N CYS A 132 76.34 -26.28 6.02
CA CYS A 132 77.38 -25.89 5.07
C CYS A 132 78.68 -25.47 5.79
N VAL A 133 78.58 -24.74 6.90
CA VAL A 133 79.75 -24.30 7.68
C VAL A 133 80.53 -25.50 8.25
N GLN A 134 79.88 -26.63 8.55
CA GLN A 134 80.58 -27.84 8.99
C GLN A 134 81.50 -28.43 7.90
N LEU A 135 81.21 -28.17 6.62
CA LEU A 135 81.96 -28.68 5.47
C LEU A 135 83.11 -27.76 5.05
N ILE A 136 83.46 -26.74 5.84
CA ILE A 136 84.43 -25.71 5.44
C ILE A 136 85.84 -26.25 5.16
N GLN A 137 86.19 -27.43 5.69
CA GLN A 137 87.47 -28.08 5.47
C GLN A 137 87.53 -28.92 4.18
N ASP A 138 86.39 -29.23 3.54
CA ASP A 138 86.31 -29.93 2.25
C ASP A 138 85.74 -29.01 1.15
N PRO A 139 86.61 -28.44 0.29
CA PRO A 139 86.20 -27.50 -0.75
C PRO A 139 85.22 -28.09 -1.78
N LYS A 140 85.27 -29.39 -2.06
CA LYS A 140 84.39 -30.02 -3.05
C LYS A 140 83.00 -30.25 -2.48
N ALA A 141 82.91 -30.76 -1.24
CA ALA A 141 81.65 -30.96 -0.56
C ALA A 141 80.93 -29.63 -0.25
N LEU A 142 81.67 -28.60 0.18
CA LEU A 142 81.13 -27.27 0.44
C LEU A 142 80.47 -26.65 -0.80
N LYS A 143 81.14 -26.71 -1.96
CA LYS A 143 80.59 -26.19 -3.22
C LYS A 143 79.28 -26.89 -3.61
N ALA A 144 79.19 -28.20 -3.41
CA ALA A 144 77.97 -28.96 -3.69
C ALA A 144 76.81 -28.55 -2.76
N ALA A 145 77.07 -28.43 -1.46
CA ALA A 145 76.08 -28.04 -0.46
C ALA A 145 75.53 -26.61 -0.69
N VAL A 146 76.42 -25.65 -0.96
CA VAL A 146 76.03 -24.25 -1.25
C VAL A 146 75.20 -24.14 -2.54
N ASN A 147 75.56 -24.89 -3.59
CA ASN A 147 74.76 -24.93 -4.82
C ASN A 147 73.36 -25.52 -4.59
N GLN A 148 73.24 -26.52 -3.72
CA GLN A 148 71.95 -27.13 -3.39
C GLN A 148 71.06 -26.18 -2.60
N MET A 149 71.64 -25.47 -1.61
CA MET A 149 70.96 -24.39 -0.87
C MET A 149 70.50 -23.27 -1.81
N TYR A 150 71.37 -22.83 -2.75
CA TYR A 150 71.04 -21.80 -3.75
C TYR A 150 69.87 -22.22 -4.65
N GLN A 151 69.88 -23.45 -5.16
CA GLN A 151 68.76 -23.93 -5.98
C GLN A 151 67.45 -23.98 -5.19
N ARG A 152 67.49 -24.42 -3.93
CA ARG A 152 66.28 -24.57 -3.12
C ARG A 152 65.66 -23.24 -2.69
N HIS A 153 66.45 -22.24 -2.29
CA HIS A 153 65.92 -20.96 -1.79
C HIS A 153 65.87 -19.84 -2.82
N VAL A 154 66.74 -19.86 -3.85
CA VAL A 154 66.86 -18.76 -4.83
C VAL A 154 66.26 -19.13 -6.19
N ALA A 155 66.47 -20.35 -6.69
CA ALA A 155 65.91 -20.75 -7.99
C ALA A 155 64.40 -21.05 -7.92
N THR A 156 63.93 -21.64 -6.81
CA THR A 156 62.50 -21.94 -6.60
C THR A 156 61.64 -20.68 -6.34
N ALA A 157 62.22 -19.62 -5.78
CA ALA A 157 61.54 -18.34 -5.57
C ALA A 157 61.13 -17.63 -6.88
N VAL A 158 61.76 -17.98 -8.01
CA VAL A 158 61.42 -17.47 -9.35
C VAL A 158 60.22 -18.23 -9.95
N VAL A 159 59.87 -19.42 -9.44
CA VAL A 159 58.78 -20.28 -9.95
C VAL A 159 57.45 -19.94 -9.28
N THR A 160 57.09 -18.66 -9.25
CA THR A 160 55.79 -18.13 -8.78
C THR A 160 54.58 -18.54 -9.64
N HIS A 161 54.72 -19.53 -10.54
CA HIS A 161 53.63 -20.05 -11.35
C HIS A 161 52.52 -20.77 -10.56
N ALA A 162 52.81 -21.25 -9.34
CA ALA A 162 51.79 -21.85 -8.48
C ALA A 162 50.75 -20.82 -8.00
N ALA A 163 51.18 -19.59 -7.72
CA ALA A 163 50.27 -18.48 -7.36
C ALA A 163 49.38 -18.09 -8.54
N ASP A 164 49.91 -18.09 -9.77
CA ASP A 164 49.13 -17.80 -10.98
C ASP A 164 48.04 -18.86 -11.23
N THR A 165 48.32 -20.14 -10.97
CA THR A 165 47.32 -21.21 -11.10
C THR A 165 46.22 -21.15 -10.06
N GLU A 166 46.55 -20.77 -8.82
CA GLU A 166 45.57 -20.64 -7.74
C GLU A 166 44.70 -19.39 -7.93
N VAL A 167 45.29 -18.28 -8.37
CA VAL A 167 44.57 -17.05 -8.76
C VAL A 167 43.64 -17.31 -9.96
N ALA A 168 44.08 -18.05 -10.97
CA ALA A 168 43.24 -18.42 -12.11
C ALA A 168 42.05 -19.31 -11.72
N SER A 169 42.28 -20.27 -10.80
CA SER A 169 41.23 -21.13 -10.24
C SER A 169 40.20 -20.34 -9.42
N GLU A 170 40.66 -19.43 -8.57
CA GLU A 170 39.81 -18.54 -7.76
C GLU A 170 38.95 -17.63 -8.66
N HIS A 171 39.56 -17.04 -9.71
CA HIS A 171 38.83 -16.26 -10.72
C HIS A 171 37.76 -17.07 -11.46
N ALA A 172 38.05 -18.32 -11.83
CA ALA A 172 37.07 -19.20 -12.48
C ALA A 172 35.87 -19.48 -11.54
N ARG A 173 36.13 -19.69 -10.26
CA ARG A 173 35.10 -19.93 -9.24
C ARG A 173 34.23 -18.70 -8.97
N GLN A 174 34.85 -17.52 -8.90
CA GLN A 174 34.12 -16.25 -8.77
C GLN A 174 33.22 -16.00 -9.99
N ARG A 175 33.72 -16.27 -11.20
CA ARG A 175 32.93 -16.16 -12.44
C ARG A 175 31.72 -17.09 -12.42
N GLU A 176 31.89 -18.34 -12.02
CA GLU A 176 30.77 -19.31 -11.92
C GLU A 176 29.70 -18.87 -10.90
N CYS A 177 30.10 -18.34 -9.74
CA CYS A 177 29.18 -17.78 -8.74
C CYS A 177 28.37 -16.59 -9.28
N LEU A 178 29.03 -15.69 -10.02
CA LEU A 178 28.38 -14.54 -10.65
C LEU A 178 27.44 -14.99 -11.76
N GLU A 179 27.83 -15.94 -12.60
CA GLU A 179 26.99 -16.53 -13.64
C GLU A 179 25.72 -17.15 -13.05
N LYS A 180 25.85 -17.98 -11.99
CA LYS A 180 24.70 -18.56 -11.27
C LYS A 180 23.79 -17.49 -10.66
N SER A 181 24.37 -16.42 -10.12
CA SER A 181 23.59 -15.30 -9.53
C SER A 181 22.83 -14.53 -10.61
N VAL A 182 23.48 -14.21 -11.72
CA VAL A 182 22.84 -13.57 -12.89
C VAL A 182 21.71 -14.44 -13.43
N GLU A 183 21.93 -15.75 -13.54
CA GLU A 183 20.90 -16.67 -14.04
C GLU A 183 19.71 -16.78 -13.07
N SER A 184 19.96 -16.82 -11.76
CA SER A 184 18.92 -16.77 -10.73
C SER A 184 18.11 -15.46 -10.80
N LEU A 185 18.78 -14.32 -10.97
CA LEU A 185 18.13 -13.02 -11.13
C LEU A 185 17.29 -12.96 -12.42
N LYS A 186 17.79 -13.47 -13.54
CA LYS A 186 17.03 -13.58 -14.80
C LYS A 186 15.77 -14.43 -14.62
N ARG A 187 15.88 -15.59 -13.95
CA ARG A 187 14.71 -16.43 -13.65
C ARG A 187 13.69 -15.73 -12.77
N LYS A 188 14.15 -15.03 -11.72
CA LYS A 188 13.26 -14.24 -10.84
C LYS A 188 12.56 -13.12 -11.59
N LEU A 189 13.27 -12.40 -12.46
CA LEU A 189 12.70 -11.34 -13.28
C LEU A 189 11.62 -11.86 -14.22
N ASN A 190 11.91 -12.93 -14.97
CA ASN A 190 10.93 -13.55 -15.87
C ASN A 190 9.67 -14.01 -15.12
N LYS A 191 9.85 -14.69 -13.99
CA LYS A 191 8.73 -15.12 -13.15
C LYS A 191 7.90 -13.93 -12.65
N ASN A 192 8.55 -12.82 -12.28
CA ASN A 192 7.84 -11.61 -11.85
C ASN A 192 7.07 -10.96 -13.00
N MET A 193 7.64 -10.92 -14.21
CA MET A 193 6.93 -10.46 -15.41
C MET A 193 5.71 -11.32 -15.73
N GLU A 194 5.81 -12.64 -15.60
CA GLU A 194 4.68 -13.57 -15.79
C GLU A 194 3.57 -13.34 -14.75
N LEU A 195 3.94 -13.18 -13.47
CA LEU A 195 3.00 -12.86 -12.40
C LEU A 195 2.29 -11.54 -12.65
N HIS A 196 3.03 -10.47 -12.97
CA HIS A 196 2.45 -9.18 -13.31
C HIS A 196 1.50 -9.26 -14.51
N ARG A 197 1.84 -10.06 -15.53
CA ARG A 197 0.97 -10.28 -16.69
C ARG A 197 -0.33 -10.99 -16.28
N ALA A 198 -0.23 -12.03 -15.44
CA ALA A 198 -1.39 -12.77 -14.93
C ALA A 198 -2.28 -11.88 -14.04
N ASP A 199 -1.70 -11.09 -13.15
CA ASP A 199 -2.43 -10.18 -12.27
C ASP A 199 -3.14 -9.08 -13.06
N ASN A 200 -2.48 -8.48 -14.05
CA ASN A 200 -3.12 -7.51 -14.94
C ASN A 200 -4.30 -8.14 -15.69
N GLN A 201 -4.17 -9.38 -16.17
CA GLN A 201 -5.26 -10.08 -16.82
C GLN A 201 -6.42 -10.35 -15.85
N ARG A 202 -6.13 -10.73 -14.60
CA ARG A 202 -7.15 -10.94 -13.55
C ARG A 202 -7.87 -9.64 -13.21
N MET A 203 -7.13 -8.55 -12.96
CA MET A 203 -7.70 -7.22 -12.70
C MET A 203 -8.58 -6.74 -13.86
N MET A 204 -8.17 -6.97 -15.12
CA MET A 204 -9.02 -6.64 -16.26
C MET A 204 -10.33 -7.45 -16.27
N GLN A 205 -10.29 -8.75 -15.95
CA GLN A 205 -11.50 -9.58 -15.87
C GLN A 205 -12.42 -9.14 -14.74
N GLU A 206 -11.87 -8.85 -13.55
CA GLU A 206 -12.60 -8.30 -12.41
C GLU A 206 -13.24 -6.95 -12.77
N ASN A 207 -12.49 -6.05 -13.41
CA ASN A 207 -13.01 -4.76 -13.87
C ASN A 207 -14.16 -4.93 -14.87
N VAL A 208 -14.07 -5.88 -15.81
CA VAL A 208 -15.15 -6.17 -16.75
C VAL A 208 -16.38 -6.73 -16.04
N ALA A 209 -16.20 -7.64 -15.06
CA ALA A 209 -17.29 -8.19 -14.27
C ALA A 209 -18.02 -7.09 -13.47
N LEU A 210 -17.27 -6.22 -12.78
CA LEU A 210 -17.82 -5.09 -12.02
C LEU A 210 -18.54 -4.10 -12.94
N ILE A 211 -18.02 -3.82 -14.14
CA ILE A 211 -18.71 -2.97 -15.12
C ILE A 211 -20.05 -3.60 -15.53
N ASN A 212 -20.10 -4.92 -15.75
CA ASN A 212 -21.35 -5.62 -16.08
C ASN A 212 -22.36 -5.53 -14.93
N GLU A 213 -21.92 -5.78 -13.69
CA GLU A 213 -22.76 -5.67 -12.51
C GLU A 213 -23.29 -4.24 -12.30
N ILE A 214 -22.45 -3.22 -12.45
CA ILE A 214 -22.87 -1.80 -12.42
C ILE A 214 -23.92 -1.53 -13.50
N ASN A 215 -23.75 -2.08 -14.70
CA ASN A 215 -24.69 -1.89 -15.80
C ASN A 215 -26.03 -2.62 -15.54
N GLU A 216 -26.01 -3.81 -14.94
CA GLU A 216 -27.20 -4.54 -14.52
C GLU A 216 -27.96 -3.78 -13.44
N LEU A 217 -27.28 -3.35 -12.38
CA LEU A 217 -27.88 -2.53 -11.31
C LEU A 217 -28.45 -1.22 -11.85
N ARG A 218 -27.80 -0.57 -12.83
CA ARG A 218 -28.34 0.61 -13.52
C ARG A 218 -29.62 0.30 -14.30
N ARG A 219 -29.71 -0.86 -14.96
CA ARG A 219 -30.93 -1.31 -15.66
C ARG A 219 -32.05 -1.61 -14.68
N GLU A 220 -31.75 -2.27 -13.56
CA GLU A 220 -32.72 -2.54 -12.49
C GLU A 220 -33.24 -1.25 -11.86
N ILE A 221 -32.36 -0.30 -11.53
CA ILE A 221 -32.77 1.02 -11.03
C ILE A 221 -33.68 1.72 -12.03
N LYS A 222 -33.36 1.65 -13.33
CA LYS A 222 -34.18 2.24 -14.38
C LYS A 222 -35.55 1.55 -14.49
N ALA A 223 -35.59 0.23 -14.39
CA ALA A 223 -36.82 -0.56 -14.40
C ALA A 223 -37.68 -0.22 -13.19
N LEU A 224 -37.14 -0.28 -11.97
CA LEU A 224 -37.84 0.07 -10.73
C LEU A 224 -38.38 1.50 -10.72
N LYS A 225 -37.61 2.46 -11.25
CA LYS A 225 -38.09 3.84 -11.44
C LYS A 225 -39.24 3.92 -12.44
N ALA A 226 -39.21 3.16 -13.53
CA ALA A 226 -40.32 3.09 -14.49
C ALA A 226 -41.58 2.46 -13.86
N THR A 227 -41.43 1.43 -13.03
CA THR A 227 -42.55 0.81 -12.30
C THR A 227 -43.14 1.74 -11.24
N GLN A 228 -42.32 2.51 -10.51
CA GLN A 228 -42.79 3.51 -9.54
C GLN A 228 -43.53 4.68 -10.21
N VAL A 229 -43.12 5.08 -11.42
CA VAL A 229 -43.84 6.08 -12.22
C VAL A 229 -45.18 5.55 -12.76
N ALA A 230 -45.31 4.23 -12.92
CA ALA A 230 -46.58 3.59 -13.32
C ALA A 230 -47.56 3.38 -12.14
N SER A 231 -47.10 3.40 -10.88
CA SER A 231 -47.92 3.15 -9.68
C SER A 231 -48.15 4.36 -8.76
N GLY A 232 -47.83 5.58 -9.20
CA GLY A 232 -48.09 6.82 -8.44
C GLY A 232 -49.41 7.50 -8.84
N PRO A 233 -50.24 7.99 -7.90
CA PRO A 233 -51.44 8.73 -8.25
C PRO A 233 -51.05 10.06 -8.93
N ARG A 234 -51.58 10.27 -10.14
CA ARG A 234 -51.43 11.53 -10.88
C ARG A 234 -52.01 12.69 -10.07
N HIS A 235 -51.15 13.49 -9.44
CA HIS A 235 -51.53 14.78 -8.90
C HIS A 235 -51.25 15.87 -9.95
N LYS A 236 -52.31 16.60 -10.35
CA LYS A 236 -52.25 17.74 -11.27
C LYS A 236 -52.01 19.04 -10.48
N GLY A 237 -51.15 19.90 -11.03
CA GLY A 237 -50.95 21.31 -10.66
C GLY A 237 -49.53 21.54 -10.14
N GLY A 238 -48.72 22.49 -10.61
CA GLY A 238 -48.86 23.54 -11.62
C GLY A 238 -47.50 24.27 -11.74
N VAL A 239 -47.17 24.69 -12.97
CA VAL A 239 -46.29 25.81 -13.41
C VAL A 239 -45.04 26.18 -12.59
N GLY A 240 -43.85 26.11 -13.22
CA GLY A 240 -42.68 26.86 -12.74
C GLY A 240 -41.32 26.54 -13.40
N SER A 241 -41.01 27.29 -14.47
CA SER A 241 -39.69 27.57 -15.06
C SER A 241 -38.94 26.46 -15.82
N ASP A 242 -38.88 26.68 -17.13
CA ASP A 242 -37.81 26.23 -18.03
C ASP A 242 -36.43 26.50 -17.45
N ARG A 243 -35.60 25.46 -17.39
CA ARG A 243 -34.17 25.56 -17.69
C ARG A 243 -33.75 24.38 -18.53
N SER A 244 -33.63 24.64 -19.82
CA SER A 244 -32.89 23.82 -20.78
C SER A 244 -31.47 23.56 -20.25
N PHE A 245 -31.11 22.29 -20.09
CA PHE A 245 -29.71 21.88 -20.10
C PHE A 245 -29.53 20.85 -21.20
N GLY A 246 -28.89 21.31 -22.28
CA GLY A 246 -28.65 20.54 -23.48
C GLY A 246 -27.76 19.33 -23.22
N SER A 247 -28.07 18.25 -23.93
CA SER A 247 -27.12 17.18 -24.22
C SER A 247 -25.91 17.78 -24.95
N ARG A 248 -24.79 17.91 -24.26
CA ARG A 248 -23.48 18.10 -24.90
C ARG A 248 -22.67 16.84 -24.62
N GLY A 249 -22.44 16.07 -25.69
CA GLY A 249 -21.71 14.81 -25.64
C GLY A 249 -20.30 15.02 -25.08
N MET A 250 -19.95 14.23 -24.06
CA MET A 250 -18.57 13.96 -23.69
C MET A 250 -18.13 12.71 -24.44
N ARG A 251 -17.70 12.91 -25.68
CA ARG A 251 -16.97 11.95 -26.50
C ARG A 251 -15.62 12.61 -26.78
N GLY A 252 -14.66 12.38 -25.90
CA GLY A 252 -13.31 12.97 -25.96
C GLY A 252 -12.74 13.05 -24.55
N GLY A 253 -11.87 12.11 -24.18
CA GLY A 253 -11.26 12.08 -22.85
C GLY A 253 -10.71 10.71 -22.42
N LEU A 254 -10.81 9.67 -23.25
CA LEU A 254 -10.22 8.36 -22.96
C LEU A 254 -8.90 8.09 -23.70
N GLU A 255 -8.47 8.98 -24.60
CA GLU A 255 -7.21 8.82 -25.35
C GLU A 255 -6.03 9.60 -24.74
N ASP A 256 -6.30 10.68 -23.99
CA ASP A 256 -5.23 11.51 -23.39
C ASP A 256 -4.62 10.91 -22.11
N ALA A 257 -5.25 9.91 -21.51
CA ALA A 257 -4.71 9.22 -20.33
C ALA A 257 -3.66 8.14 -20.67
N PHE A 258 -3.44 7.85 -21.95
CA PHE A 258 -2.53 6.77 -22.38
C PHE A 258 -1.10 7.24 -22.67
N LEU A 259 -0.88 8.57 -22.82
CA LEU A 259 0.44 9.12 -23.17
C LEU A 259 1.25 9.62 -21.97
N ASP A 260 0.62 9.90 -20.82
CA ASP A 260 1.31 10.47 -19.66
C ASP A 260 2.03 9.42 -18.80
N ALA A 261 1.63 8.14 -18.89
CA ALA A 261 2.29 7.04 -18.18
C ALA A 261 3.61 6.57 -18.85
N ALA A 262 3.84 6.96 -20.12
CA ALA A 262 5.05 6.62 -20.85
C ALA A 262 6.19 7.65 -20.66
N SER A 263 5.88 8.89 -20.26
CA SER A 263 6.89 9.95 -20.05
C SER A 263 7.62 9.85 -18.70
N PHE A 264 7.01 9.18 -17.70
CA PHE A 264 7.57 9.09 -16.35
C PHE A 264 8.61 7.97 -16.17
N ARG A 265 8.86 7.13 -17.19
CA ARG A 265 9.84 6.02 -17.10
C ARG A 265 11.22 6.34 -17.66
N SER A 266 11.47 7.54 -18.17
CA SER A 266 12.75 7.92 -18.79
C SER A 266 13.73 8.65 -17.88
N ASP A 267 13.37 9.04 -16.65
CA ASP A 267 14.18 9.99 -15.86
C ASP A 267 14.82 9.40 -14.58
N SER A 268 15.25 8.14 -14.64
CA SER A 268 16.03 7.51 -13.56
C SER A 268 17.25 6.76 -14.10
N ARG A 269 18.00 7.41 -15.00
CA ARG A 269 19.42 7.11 -15.20
C ARG A 269 20.22 8.13 -14.41
N GLU A 270 20.46 7.81 -13.14
CA GLU A 270 21.53 8.43 -12.37
C GLU A 270 22.86 8.07 -13.04
N GLU A 271 23.54 9.10 -13.54
CA GLU A 271 24.91 9.00 -14.04
C GLU A 271 25.84 8.62 -12.88
N LEU A 272 26.55 7.50 -13.02
CA LEU A 272 27.71 7.19 -12.21
C LEU A 272 28.86 8.13 -12.59
N PRO A 273 29.54 8.79 -11.63
CA PRO A 273 30.72 9.58 -11.93
C PRO A 273 31.88 8.67 -12.38
N PRO A 274 32.78 9.15 -13.26
CA PRO A 274 33.96 8.37 -13.64
C PRO A 274 34.96 8.31 -12.48
N LEU A 275 35.74 7.23 -12.51
CA LEU A 275 36.78 6.83 -11.55
C LEU A 275 37.72 7.96 -11.11
#